data_AF-A0A9E3K0N3-F1
#
_entry.id   AF-A0A9E3K0N3-F1
#
_cell.length_a   1.000
_cell.length_b   1.000
_cell.length_c   1.000
_cell.angle_alpha   90.00
_cell.angle_beta   90.00
_cell.angle_gamma   90.00
#
_symmetry.space_group_name_H-M   'P 1'
#
loop_
_entity.id
_entity.type
_entity.pdbx_description
1 polymer ?
#
loop_
_entity_poly.entity_id
_entity_poly.type
_entity_poly.pdbx_seq_one_letter_code
_entity_poly.pdbx_strand_id
1 'polypeptide(L)'
;MAVASDQSSGRPLPRSVRRALDAMRGHVAHTRSVTDLAAEAGVTSRTLQRQFLTFLSKTPRAMLRDIGFENARRELLQGSPGSKVMDVALRYGFPHCGRFSIEYRRRYDETPSQTLKRQAYFLASVSSQRCSLMPARSWPTLALAKIEAAPDNAELAGHIADDLALALTRAGISVTTQPKSTRYQLIGAIRGSGAESRLIVRLIDIGSGRQLWVDRSDGALADSADVALRAMPGVLSLEAEGNARALDLLERAIEQDPRHALATALAAWAHIQRVVYHFTAEPQRARARSLELAERARTLSGNATVLAVLANALTLLGELDSADTVVRKALAVDGGSAWAWGRSGWIDAYRGDPHSAIERFKISLDLAPRDPLAFNNMVGIGCAHLAAGDFAEAARWQQRALVDHPSATWVHRTMCPAYVLAGAKSEARRSFGALRDQYPELTIAEVQLGMPPLPQLRNPVVDALHDLGLPR
;
A
#
# COMPACT_ATOMS: atom_id res chain seq x y z
N MET A 1 4.42 -18.73 39.30
CA MET A 1 5.83 -18.31 39.39
C MET A 1 6.08 -17.26 38.31
N ALA A 2 6.77 -16.19 38.69
CA ALA A 2 6.66 -14.86 38.11
C ALA A 2 7.18 -14.69 36.67
N VAL A 3 6.46 -13.85 35.95
CA VAL A 3 6.83 -13.16 34.71
C VAL A 3 8.06 -12.30 34.96
N ALA A 4 9.18 -12.58 34.28
CA ALA A 4 10.30 -11.65 34.19
C ALA A 4 9.97 -10.60 33.13
N SER A 5 9.57 -9.43 33.60
CA SER A 5 9.36 -8.21 32.85
C SER A 5 10.67 -7.71 32.24
N ASP A 6 10.66 -7.49 30.92
CA ASP A 6 11.75 -6.87 30.17
C ASP A 6 11.83 -5.36 30.52
N GLN A 7 12.67 -5.04 31.51
CA GLN A 7 12.99 -3.66 31.94
C GLN A 7 14.20 -3.05 31.19
N SER A 8 14.38 -3.31 29.89
CA SER A 8 15.58 -2.82 29.18
C SER A 8 15.40 -1.55 28.33
N SER A 9 14.17 -1.02 28.17
CA SER A 9 13.87 0.09 27.25
C SER A 9 14.25 1.52 27.74
N GLY A 10 15.07 1.67 28.78
CA GLY A 10 15.43 2.98 29.36
C GLY A 10 16.92 3.24 29.60
N ARG A 11 17.84 2.31 29.28
CA ARG A 11 19.28 2.53 29.48
C ARG A 11 19.95 3.08 28.21
N PRO A 12 20.67 4.21 28.27
CA PRO A 12 21.37 4.75 27.11
C PRO A 12 22.42 3.74 26.62
N LEU A 13 22.40 3.45 25.31
CA LEU A 13 23.32 2.51 24.69
C LEU A 13 24.79 2.91 24.95
N PRO A 14 25.67 1.96 25.31
CA PRO A 14 27.10 2.22 25.47
C PRO A 14 27.69 2.86 24.21
N ARG A 15 28.64 3.80 24.39
CA ARG A 15 29.28 4.50 23.28
C ARG A 15 29.91 3.54 22.26
N SER A 16 30.49 2.42 22.71
CA SER A 16 31.04 1.36 21.85
C SER A 16 29.96 0.69 20.99
N VAL A 17 28.80 0.37 21.56
CA VAL A 17 27.66 -0.21 20.82
C VAL A 17 27.12 0.78 19.81
N ARG A 18 27.00 2.06 20.19
CA ARG A 18 26.54 3.13 19.30
C ARG A 18 27.48 3.33 18.11
N ARG A 19 28.80 3.45 18.37
CA ARG A 19 29.81 3.57 17.31
C ARG A 19 29.80 2.37 16.37
N ALA A 20 29.66 1.15 16.90
CA ALA A 20 29.52 -0.04 16.07
C ALA A 20 28.23 -0.04 15.24
N LEU A 21 27.10 0.40 15.79
CA LEU A 21 25.85 0.53 15.03
C LEU A 21 25.94 1.61 13.95
N ASP A 22 26.57 2.73 14.23
CA ASP A 22 26.79 3.81 13.24
C ASP A 22 27.69 3.31 12.11
N ALA A 23 28.74 2.55 12.43
CA ALA A 23 29.60 1.88 11.44
C ALA A 23 28.83 0.82 10.63
N MET A 24 27.92 0.07 11.25
CA MET A 24 27.05 -0.91 10.59
C MET A 24 25.98 -0.26 9.69
N ARG A 25 25.65 1.03 9.88
CA ARG A 25 24.67 1.76 9.04
C ARG A 25 25.30 2.38 7.80
N GLY A 26 26.62 2.41 7.70
CA GLY A 26 27.33 2.89 6.51
C GLY A 26 27.14 1.99 5.29
N HIS A 27 27.25 2.56 4.08
CA HIS A 27 27.01 1.84 2.81
C HIS A 27 27.94 0.62 2.59
N VAL A 28 29.07 0.54 3.28
CA VAL A 28 30.07 -0.55 3.17
C VAL A 28 29.88 -1.63 4.25
N ALA A 29 28.87 -1.52 5.11
CA ALA A 29 28.73 -2.33 6.33
C ALA A 29 28.66 -3.85 6.10
N HIS A 30 28.16 -4.29 4.96
CA HIS A 30 27.99 -5.71 4.62
C HIS A 30 29.31 -6.44 4.30
N THR A 31 30.42 -5.72 4.09
CA THR A 31 31.78 -6.29 3.94
C THR A 31 32.60 -6.24 5.21
N ARG A 32 32.13 -5.58 6.27
CA ARG A 32 32.88 -5.40 7.52
C ARG A 32 32.78 -6.63 8.41
N SER A 33 33.92 -7.07 8.94
CA SER A 33 33.96 -8.16 9.91
C SER A 33 33.62 -7.65 11.32
N VAL A 34 33.27 -8.56 12.24
CA VAL A 34 33.05 -8.21 13.65
C VAL A 34 34.34 -7.67 14.30
N THR A 35 35.50 -8.08 13.79
CA THR A 35 36.81 -7.60 14.25
C THR A 35 37.01 -6.13 13.89
N ASP A 36 36.63 -5.73 12.68
CA ASP A 36 36.74 -4.33 12.22
C ASP A 36 35.82 -3.41 13.03
N LEU A 37 34.60 -3.87 13.27
CA LEU A 37 33.62 -3.16 14.11
C LEU A 37 34.08 -3.01 15.56
N ALA A 38 34.77 -4.02 16.09
CA ALA A 38 35.32 -3.98 17.43
C ALA A 38 36.47 -2.97 17.53
N ALA A 39 37.38 -2.98 16.55
CA ALA A 39 38.47 -2.02 16.44
C ALA A 39 37.95 -0.57 16.36
N GLU A 40 36.94 -0.32 15.52
CA GLU A 40 36.32 1.00 15.35
C GLU A 40 35.54 1.47 16.59
N ALA A 41 34.93 0.54 17.31
CA ALA A 41 34.28 0.79 18.59
C ALA A 41 35.26 0.95 19.76
N GLY A 42 36.56 0.73 19.54
CA GLY A 42 37.62 0.82 20.56
C GLY A 42 37.57 -0.30 21.61
N VAL A 43 37.04 -1.47 21.26
CA VAL A 43 36.88 -2.62 22.19
C VAL A 43 37.31 -3.94 21.54
N THR A 44 37.47 -5.00 22.33
CA THR A 44 37.72 -6.34 21.78
C THR A 44 36.43 -6.97 21.23
N SER A 45 36.54 -7.88 20.26
CA SER A 45 35.38 -8.57 19.67
C SER A 45 34.51 -9.28 20.70
N ARG A 46 35.12 -9.85 21.76
CA ARG A 46 34.43 -10.50 22.88
C ARG A 46 33.61 -9.50 23.70
N THR A 47 34.18 -8.33 23.98
CA THR A 47 33.47 -7.25 24.70
C THR A 47 32.34 -6.69 23.86
N LEU A 48 32.56 -6.47 22.55
CA LEU A 48 31.52 -6.00 21.64
C LEU A 48 30.36 -6.99 21.57
N GLN A 49 30.65 -8.29 21.40
CA GLN A 49 29.62 -9.33 21.34
C GLN A 49 28.83 -9.44 22.65
N ARG A 50 29.50 -9.35 23.80
CA ARG A 50 28.83 -9.32 25.11
C ARG A 50 27.90 -8.12 25.21
N GLN A 51 28.36 -6.92 24.87
CA GLN A 51 27.54 -5.70 24.93
C GLN A 51 26.34 -5.76 23.97
N PHE A 52 26.54 -6.25 22.75
CA PHE A 52 25.44 -6.46 21.80
C PHE A 52 24.39 -7.44 22.33
N LEU A 53 24.80 -8.54 22.95
CA LEU A 53 23.86 -9.47 23.60
C LEU A 53 23.16 -8.85 24.80
N THR A 54 23.87 -8.09 25.63
CA THR A 54 23.29 -7.46 26.84
C THR A 54 22.30 -6.33 26.52
N PHE A 55 22.58 -5.52 25.50
CA PHE A 55 21.79 -4.32 25.21
C PHE A 55 20.83 -4.45 24.02
N LEU A 56 21.08 -5.37 23.09
CA LEU A 56 20.28 -5.55 21.87
C LEU A 56 19.76 -6.98 21.70
N SER A 57 20.06 -7.89 22.63
CA SER A 57 19.68 -9.31 22.58
C SER A 57 20.05 -10.01 21.28
N LYS A 58 21.06 -9.49 20.55
CA LYS A 58 21.53 -9.98 19.25
C LYS A 58 23.04 -9.96 19.21
N THR A 59 23.66 -10.85 18.43
CA THR A 59 25.11 -10.77 18.18
C THR A 59 25.42 -9.74 17.09
N PRO A 60 26.64 -9.16 17.04
CA PRO A 60 27.05 -8.28 15.97
C PRO A 60 26.91 -8.92 14.57
N ARG A 61 27.20 -10.23 14.45
CA ARG A 61 27.00 -10.98 13.20
C ARG A 61 25.54 -11.09 12.80
N ALA A 62 24.65 -11.35 13.75
CA ALA A 62 23.21 -11.40 13.47
C ALA A 62 22.70 -10.01 13.04
N MET A 63 23.17 -8.94 13.69
CA MET A 63 22.83 -7.57 13.31
C MET A 63 23.31 -7.21 11.90
N LEU A 64 24.56 -7.54 11.55
CA LEU A 64 25.08 -7.35 10.19
C LEU A 64 24.28 -8.12 9.15
N ARG A 65 23.88 -9.36 9.47
CA ARG A 65 23.04 -10.17 8.59
C ARG A 65 21.66 -9.54 8.40
N ASP A 66 21.07 -9.02 9.47
CA ASP A 66 19.79 -8.31 9.42
C ASP A 66 19.87 -7.08 8.50
N ILE A 67 20.90 -6.26 8.69
CA ILE A 67 21.16 -5.08 7.85
C ILE A 67 21.44 -5.48 6.40
N GLY A 68 22.17 -6.57 6.17
CA GLY A 68 22.42 -7.12 4.85
C GLY A 68 21.13 -7.50 4.13
N PHE A 69 20.21 -8.20 4.80
CA PHE A 69 18.91 -8.54 4.24
C PHE A 69 18.03 -7.32 3.96
N GLU A 70 18.07 -6.32 4.85
CA GLU A 70 17.33 -5.05 4.69
C GLU A 70 17.81 -4.29 3.44
N ASN A 71 19.13 -4.15 3.28
CA ASN A 71 19.73 -3.46 2.15
C ASN A 71 19.55 -4.23 0.84
N ALA A 72 19.70 -5.57 0.87
CA ALA A 72 19.42 -6.42 -0.29
C ALA A 72 17.96 -6.26 -0.75
N ARG A 73 17.01 -6.27 0.19
CA ARG A 73 15.60 -6.04 -0.11
C ARG A 73 15.38 -4.63 -0.66
N ARG A 74 15.99 -3.60 -0.08
CA ARG A 74 15.90 -2.22 -0.59
C ARG A 74 16.39 -2.13 -2.04
N GLU A 75 17.50 -2.77 -2.40
CA GLU A 75 18.01 -2.76 -3.78
C GLU A 75 17.09 -3.54 -4.73
N LEU A 76 16.57 -4.70 -4.31
CA LEU A 76 15.59 -5.46 -5.10
C LEU A 76 14.29 -4.66 -5.32
N LEU A 77 13.87 -3.89 -4.29
CA LEU A 77 12.76 -2.93 -4.35
C LEU A 77 13.10 -1.64 -5.08
N GLN A 78 14.34 -1.38 -5.46
CA GLN A 78 14.69 -0.28 -6.36
C GLN A 78 14.72 -0.71 -7.83
N GLY A 79 14.77 -2.03 -8.10
CA GLY A 79 14.49 -2.61 -9.41
C GLY A 79 15.38 -2.09 -10.56
N SER A 80 16.69 -2.01 -10.35
CA SER A 80 17.60 -1.54 -11.40
C SER A 80 17.57 -2.46 -12.64
N PRO A 81 17.56 -1.91 -13.87
CA PRO A 81 17.51 -2.71 -15.09
C PRO A 81 18.67 -3.71 -15.16
N GLY A 82 18.36 -5.00 -15.26
CA GLY A 82 19.36 -6.07 -15.38
C GLY A 82 19.92 -6.60 -14.05
N SER A 83 19.47 -6.10 -12.89
CA SER A 83 19.90 -6.65 -11.59
C SER A 83 19.53 -8.13 -11.46
N LYS A 84 20.50 -8.98 -11.16
CA LYS A 84 20.25 -10.39 -10.83
C LYS A 84 20.24 -10.58 -9.31
N VAL A 85 19.33 -11.41 -8.82
CA VAL A 85 19.25 -11.79 -7.40
C VAL A 85 20.60 -12.27 -6.86
N MET A 86 21.37 -12.99 -7.68
CA MET A 86 22.71 -13.45 -7.31
C MET A 86 23.68 -12.31 -7.05
N ASP A 87 23.69 -11.29 -7.90
CA ASP A 87 24.60 -10.14 -7.77
C ASP A 87 24.27 -9.33 -6.51
N VAL A 88 22.98 -9.16 -6.21
CA VAL A 88 22.50 -8.49 -5.00
C VAL A 88 22.88 -9.29 -3.75
N ALA A 89 22.64 -10.60 -3.76
CA ALA A 89 23.00 -11.47 -2.63
C ALA A 89 24.50 -11.41 -2.34
N LEU A 90 25.34 -11.54 -3.38
CA LEU A 90 26.79 -11.46 -3.24
C LEU A 90 27.23 -10.11 -2.71
N ARG A 91 26.67 -9.02 -3.26
CA ARG A 91 27.02 -7.65 -2.85
C ARG A 91 26.76 -7.45 -1.37
N TYR A 92 25.65 -7.92 -0.82
CA TYR A 92 25.31 -7.73 0.59
C TYR A 92 25.80 -8.84 1.54
N GLY A 93 26.82 -9.61 1.12
CA GLY A 93 27.51 -10.55 2.00
C GLY A 93 26.85 -11.92 2.11
N PHE A 94 26.03 -12.32 1.13
CA PHE A 94 25.40 -13.64 1.05
C PHE A 94 26.01 -14.49 -0.07
N PRO A 95 27.06 -15.29 0.21
CA PRO A 95 27.75 -16.08 -0.81
C PRO A 95 26.92 -17.23 -1.40
N HIS A 96 25.87 -17.66 -0.71
CA HIS A 96 25.05 -18.79 -1.13
C HIS A 96 23.62 -18.35 -1.47
N CYS A 97 23.35 -18.17 -2.77
CA CYS A 97 22.07 -17.66 -3.27
C CYS A 97 20.86 -18.50 -2.87
N GLY A 98 21.00 -19.84 -2.82
CA GLY A 98 19.90 -20.72 -2.39
C GLY A 98 19.51 -20.53 -0.92
N ARG A 99 20.50 -20.48 -0.01
CA ARG A 99 20.25 -20.22 1.42
C ARG A 99 19.73 -18.80 1.66
N PHE A 100 20.30 -17.82 0.95
CA PHE A 100 19.79 -16.46 0.93
C PHE A 100 18.31 -16.44 0.55
N SER A 101 17.90 -17.13 -0.52
CA SER A 101 16.53 -17.12 -1.00
C SER A 101 15.54 -17.80 -0.05
N ILE A 102 15.95 -18.90 0.61
CA ILE A 102 15.14 -19.60 1.62
C ILE A 102 14.94 -18.69 2.85
N GLU A 103 16.01 -18.10 3.36
CA GLU A 103 15.95 -17.27 4.56
C GLU A 103 15.28 -15.91 4.28
N TYR A 104 15.49 -15.36 3.08
CA TYR A 104 14.76 -14.20 2.57
C TYR A 104 13.26 -14.49 2.47
N ARG A 105 12.87 -15.64 1.89
CA ARG A 105 11.45 -16.06 1.85
C ARG A 105 10.88 -16.25 3.25
N ARG A 106 11.63 -16.86 4.16
CA ARG A 106 11.20 -17.01 5.56
C ARG A 106 10.98 -15.66 6.26
N ARG A 107 11.77 -14.65 5.91
CA ARG A 107 11.74 -13.33 6.51
C ARG A 107 10.69 -12.39 5.91
N TYR A 108 10.48 -12.47 4.59
CA TYR A 108 9.66 -11.50 3.84
C TYR A 108 8.44 -12.12 3.13
N ASP A 109 8.25 -13.44 3.27
CA ASP A 109 7.19 -14.24 2.65
C ASP A 109 7.14 -14.17 1.11
N GLU A 110 8.25 -13.73 0.51
CA GLU A 110 8.46 -13.66 -0.93
C GLU A 110 9.90 -14.05 -1.24
N THR A 111 10.14 -14.67 -2.38
CA THR A 111 11.51 -14.91 -2.85
C THR A 111 12.12 -13.60 -3.37
N PRO A 112 13.46 -13.45 -3.34
CA PRO A 112 14.13 -12.28 -3.91
C PRO A 112 13.72 -12.02 -5.38
N SER A 113 13.49 -13.08 -6.15
CA SER A 113 13.02 -13.02 -7.53
C SER A 113 11.60 -12.46 -7.63
N GLN A 114 10.71 -12.79 -6.69
CA GLN A 114 9.36 -12.22 -6.61
C GLN A 114 9.41 -10.73 -6.23
N THR A 115 10.26 -10.33 -5.26
CA THR A 115 10.47 -8.91 -4.94
C THR A 115 10.92 -8.12 -6.17
N LEU A 116 11.91 -8.65 -6.89
CA LEU A 116 12.46 -8.02 -8.09
C LEU A 116 11.43 -7.96 -9.23
N LYS A 117 10.66 -9.03 -9.46
CA LYS A 117 9.57 -9.05 -10.45
C LYS A 117 8.45 -8.07 -10.11
N ARG A 118 8.03 -8.01 -8.84
CA ARG A 118 7.04 -7.03 -8.36
C ARG A 118 7.53 -5.61 -8.62
N GLN A 119 8.79 -5.33 -8.33
CA GLN A 119 9.34 -4.00 -8.56
C GLN A 119 9.52 -3.69 -10.04
N ALA A 120 9.92 -4.66 -10.87
CA ALA A 120 9.93 -4.51 -12.32
C ALA A 120 8.53 -4.17 -12.85
N TYR A 121 7.48 -4.81 -12.31
CA TYR A 121 6.09 -4.50 -12.64
C TYR A 121 5.68 -3.11 -12.14
N PHE A 122 6.00 -2.74 -10.91
CA PHE A 122 5.70 -1.44 -10.32
C PHE A 122 6.43 -0.29 -11.05
N LEU A 123 7.74 -0.42 -11.30
CA LEU A 123 8.52 0.56 -12.07
C LEU A 123 8.10 0.60 -13.53
N ALA A 124 7.69 -0.52 -14.14
CA ALA A 124 7.05 -0.49 -15.45
C ALA A 124 5.74 0.33 -15.39
N SER A 125 4.95 0.19 -14.33
CA SER A 125 3.71 0.92 -14.05
C SER A 125 3.89 2.40 -13.71
N VAL A 126 5.01 2.78 -13.08
CA VAL A 126 5.36 4.18 -12.79
C VAL A 126 6.10 4.85 -13.97
N SER A 127 6.92 4.11 -14.72
CA SER A 127 7.56 4.57 -15.95
C SER A 127 6.58 4.74 -17.12
N SER A 128 5.37 4.17 -17.03
CA SER A 128 4.26 4.47 -17.93
C SER A 128 3.61 5.85 -17.72
N GLN A 129 4.07 6.64 -16.74
CA GLN A 129 3.69 8.06 -16.62
C GLN A 129 4.91 8.97 -16.82
N ARG A 130 5.34 9.10 -18.08
CA ARG A 130 5.89 10.36 -18.61
C ARG A 130 5.36 10.62 -20.01
N CYS A 131 4.84 11.84 -20.12
CA CYS A 131 4.39 12.57 -21.31
C CYS A 131 5.13 12.17 -22.59
N SER A 132 4.38 11.80 -23.63
CA SER A 132 4.91 11.66 -24.99
C SER A 132 4.11 12.54 -25.95
N LEU A 133 4.49 13.81 -25.99
CA LEU A 133 4.51 14.56 -27.25
C LEU A 133 5.78 14.13 -28.00
N MET A 134 5.69 13.14 -28.90
CA MET A 134 6.59 12.94 -30.06
C MET A 134 5.97 11.93 -31.06
N PRO A 135 6.23 12.05 -32.38
CA PRO A 135 5.39 11.46 -33.43
C PRO A 135 5.78 10.04 -33.85
N ALA A 136 4.75 9.30 -34.26
CA ALA A 136 4.65 7.85 -34.46
C ALA A 136 5.38 7.22 -35.68
N ARG A 137 6.62 7.60 -36.01
CA ARG A 137 7.26 7.16 -37.28
C ARG A 137 8.34 6.07 -37.22
N SER A 138 8.65 5.47 -36.06
CA SER A 138 9.75 4.48 -35.98
C SER A 138 9.45 3.17 -35.23
N TRP A 139 8.26 2.99 -34.66
CA TRP A 139 7.94 1.75 -33.95
C TRP A 139 7.31 0.71 -34.87
N PRO A 140 7.70 -0.57 -34.78
CA PRO A 140 6.96 -1.64 -35.44
C PRO A 140 5.52 -1.65 -34.89
N THR A 141 4.54 -1.64 -35.81
CA THR A 141 3.11 -1.63 -35.45
C THR A 141 2.52 -3.04 -35.54
N LEU A 142 1.81 -3.45 -34.50
CA LEU A 142 1.15 -4.74 -34.36
C LEU A 142 -0.34 -4.54 -34.07
N ALA A 143 -1.20 -5.30 -34.75
CA ALA A 143 -2.61 -5.33 -34.42
C ALA A 143 -2.89 -6.35 -33.31
N LEU A 144 -3.48 -5.91 -32.19
CA LEU A 144 -3.98 -6.81 -31.15
C LEU A 144 -5.46 -7.06 -31.38
N ALA A 145 -5.82 -8.29 -31.74
CA ALA A 145 -7.22 -8.68 -31.84
C ALA A 145 -7.82 -8.89 -30.44
N LYS A 146 -9.15 -8.77 -30.35
CA LYS A 146 -9.87 -9.18 -29.14
C LYS A 146 -9.52 -10.63 -28.81
N ILE A 147 -9.14 -10.88 -27.56
CA ILE A 147 -8.88 -12.22 -27.07
C ILE A 147 -10.22 -12.97 -27.03
N GLU A 148 -10.31 -14.08 -27.76
CA GLU A 148 -11.49 -14.93 -27.76
C GLU A 148 -11.64 -15.60 -26.40
N ALA A 149 -12.81 -15.46 -25.77
CA ALA A 149 -13.09 -16.10 -24.50
C ALA A 149 -14.58 -16.43 -24.38
N ALA A 150 -14.91 -17.45 -23.59
CA ALA A 150 -16.29 -17.70 -23.15
C ALA A 150 -16.81 -16.48 -22.34
N PRO A 151 -18.13 -16.27 -22.23
CA PRO A 151 -18.72 -15.13 -21.51
C PRO A 151 -18.14 -14.94 -20.10
N ASP A 152 -17.97 -16.04 -19.36
CA ASP A 152 -17.42 -16.05 -18.00
C ASP A 152 -15.98 -15.52 -17.90
N ASN A 153 -15.24 -15.57 -19.02
CA ASN A 153 -13.86 -15.11 -19.13
C ASN A 153 -13.74 -13.82 -19.96
N ALA A 154 -14.84 -13.17 -20.34
CA ALA A 154 -14.82 -11.99 -21.21
C ALA A 154 -14.12 -10.78 -20.58
N GLU A 155 -14.35 -10.56 -19.28
CA GLU A 155 -13.69 -9.50 -18.51
C GLU A 155 -12.18 -9.79 -18.36
N LEU A 156 -11.83 -11.03 -18.01
CA LEU A 156 -10.43 -11.49 -17.95
C LEU A 156 -9.71 -11.33 -19.29
N ALA A 157 -10.37 -11.66 -20.40
CA ALA A 157 -9.85 -11.49 -21.75
C ALA A 157 -9.59 -10.01 -22.09
N GLY A 158 -10.45 -9.10 -21.61
CA GLY A 158 -10.24 -7.66 -21.73
C GLY A 158 -8.98 -7.21 -21.00
N HIS A 159 -8.82 -7.59 -19.72
CA HIS A 159 -7.65 -7.23 -18.93
C HIS A 159 -6.35 -7.79 -19.48
N ILE A 160 -6.33 -9.06 -19.91
CA ILE A 160 -5.14 -9.66 -20.53
C ILE A 160 -4.79 -8.91 -21.82
N ALA A 161 -5.79 -8.48 -22.60
CA ALA A 161 -5.55 -7.67 -23.79
C ALA A 161 -4.94 -6.30 -23.44
N ASP A 162 -5.44 -5.63 -22.41
CA ASP A 162 -4.90 -4.34 -21.92
C ASP A 162 -3.46 -4.49 -21.42
N ASP A 163 -3.18 -5.54 -20.64
CA ASP A 163 -1.84 -5.84 -20.12
C ASP A 163 -0.85 -6.17 -21.25
N LEU A 164 -1.28 -6.95 -22.24
CA LEU A 164 -0.48 -7.22 -23.43
C LEU A 164 -0.22 -5.96 -24.25
N ALA A 165 -1.24 -5.13 -24.48
CA ALA A 165 -1.08 -3.87 -25.20
C ALA A 165 -0.11 -2.93 -24.48
N LEU A 166 -0.21 -2.84 -23.16
CA LEU A 166 0.67 -2.05 -22.32
C LEU A 166 2.11 -2.59 -22.34
N ALA A 167 2.30 -3.91 -22.22
CA ALA A 167 3.61 -4.55 -22.26
C ALA A 167 4.30 -4.36 -23.63
N LEU A 168 3.56 -4.51 -24.73
CA LEU A 168 4.06 -4.28 -26.09
C LEU A 168 4.45 -2.82 -26.31
N THR A 169 3.62 -1.88 -25.85
CA THR A 169 3.90 -0.44 -25.93
C THR A 169 5.18 -0.09 -25.15
N ARG A 170 5.37 -0.66 -23.95
CA ARG A 170 6.60 -0.52 -23.16
C ARG A 170 7.84 -1.11 -23.85
N ALA A 171 7.65 -2.17 -24.64
CA ALA A 171 8.70 -2.77 -25.46
C ALA A 171 9.01 -1.99 -26.75
N GLY A 172 8.35 -0.84 -26.99
CA GLY A 172 8.55 -0.01 -28.17
C GLY A 172 7.80 -0.52 -29.41
N ILE A 173 6.72 -1.28 -29.23
CA ILE A 173 5.83 -1.77 -30.30
C ILE A 173 4.53 -0.98 -30.24
N SER A 174 4.14 -0.35 -31.35
CA SER A 174 2.86 0.36 -31.42
C SER A 174 1.72 -0.66 -31.53
N VAL A 175 0.75 -0.62 -30.63
CA VAL A 175 -0.43 -1.51 -30.68
C VAL A 175 -1.62 -0.77 -31.28
N THR A 176 -2.34 -1.44 -32.20
CA THR A 176 -3.61 -0.95 -32.74
C THR A 176 -4.68 -2.04 -32.71
N THR A 177 -5.94 -1.64 -32.70
CA THR A 177 -7.09 -2.56 -32.80
C THR A 177 -7.53 -2.78 -34.25
N GLN A 178 -6.90 -2.13 -35.22
CA GLN A 178 -7.25 -2.20 -36.64
C GLN A 178 -6.26 -3.11 -37.42
N PRO A 179 -6.64 -4.34 -37.81
CA PRO A 179 -5.73 -5.28 -38.47
C PRO A 179 -5.25 -4.81 -39.85
N LYS A 180 -6.11 -4.09 -40.58
CA LYS A 180 -5.90 -3.72 -42.00
C LYS A 180 -4.73 -2.76 -42.23
N SER A 181 -4.22 -2.09 -41.19
CA SER A 181 -3.12 -1.12 -41.29
C SER A 181 -1.77 -1.70 -40.83
N THR A 182 -1.69 -3.00 -40.51
CA THR A 182 -0.51 -3.60 -39.90
C THR A 182 -0.04 -4.86 -40.64
N ARG A 183 1.25 -5.17 -40.54
CA ARG A 183 1.84 -6.39 -41.10
C ARG A 183 1.67 -7.60 -40.18
N TYR A 184 1.63 -7.36 -38.87
CA TYR A 184 1.62 -8.40 -37.85
C TYR A 184 0.37 -8.30 -36.98
N GLN A 185 -0.23 -9.44 -36.68
CA GLN A 185 -1.39 -9.54 -35.80
C GLN A 185 -1.09 -10.49 -34.64
N LEU A 186 -1.41 -10.06 -33.42
CA LEU A 186 -1.45 -10.90 -32.24
C LEU A 186 -2.90 -11.26 -31.96
N ILE A 187 -3.19 -12.57 -31.92
CA ILE A 187 -4.50 -13.11 -31.56
C ILE A 187 -4.36 -13.95 -30.29
N GLY A 188 -5.36 -13.87 -29.42
CA GLY A 188 -5.41 -14.66 -28.19
C GLY A 188 -6.71 -15.45 -28.09
N ALA A 189 -6.66 -16.61 -27.44
CA ALA A 189 -7.84 -17.36 -27.05
C ALA A 189 -7.69 -17.94 -25.65
N ILE A 190 -8.71 -17.78 -24.81
CA ILE A 190 -8.85 -18.42 -23.51
C ILE A 190 -9.81 -19.61 -23.68
N ARG A 191 -9.34 -20.80 -23.30
CA ARG A 191 -10.12 -22.04 -23.26
C ARG A 191 -10.17 -22.56 -21.82
N GLY A 192 -11.24 -23.28 -21.46
CA GLY A 192 -11.43 -23.79 -20.09
C GLY A 192 -11.89 -22.72 -19.08
N SER A 193 -12.13 -23.14 -17.84
CA SER A 193 -12.57 -22.28 -16.74
C SER A 193 -11.80 -22.59 -15.45
N GLY A 194 -11.61 -21.57 -14.61
CA GLY A 194 -10.95 -21.70 -13.31
C GLY A 194 -9.52 -22.24 -13.42
N ALA A 195 -9.22 -23.30 -12.66
CA ALA A 195 -7.88 -23.89 -12.58
C ALA A 195 -7.43 -24.60 -13.87
N GLU A 196 -8.36 -24.93 -14.77
CA GLU A 196 -8.09 -25.58 -16.06
C GLU A 196 -8.08 -24.61 -17.23
N SER A 197 -8.03 -23.29 -16.96
CA SER A 197 -7.93 -22.29 -18.00
C SER A 197 -6.58 -22.37 -18.74
N ARG A 198 -6.64 -22.10 -20.04
CA ARG A 198 -5.50 -22.08 -20.94
C ARG A 198 -5.57 -20.85 -21.82
N LEU A 199 -4.54 -20.01 -21.76
CA LEU A 199 -4.35 -18.90 -22.67
C LEU A 199 -3.42 -19.35 -23.81
N ILE A 200 -3.86 -19.17 -25.04
CA ILE A 200 -3.07 -19.39 -26.24
C ILE A 200 -2.93 -18.06 -26.96
N VAL A 201 -1.70 -17.60 -27.18
CA VAL A 201 -1.41 -16.37 -27.93
C VAL A 201 -0.62 -16.72 -29.18
N ARG A 202 -0.98 -16.15 -30.33
CA ARG A 202 -0.35 -16.42 -31.63
C ARG A 202 -0.01 -15.12 -32.32
N LEU A 203 1.22 -15.03 -32.84
CA LEU A 203 1.67 -13.96 -33.72
C LEU A 203 1.61 -14.44 -35.17
N ILE A 204 0.92 -13.69 -36.02
CA ILE A 204 0.68 -14.03 -37.42
C ILE A 204 1.19 -12.88 -38.30
N ASP A 205 1.89 -13.22 -39.39
CA ASP A 205 2.14 -12.29 -40.49
C ASP A 205 0.90 -12.27 -41.40
N ILE A 206 0.21 -11.13 -41.45
CA ILE A 206 -1.08 -10.99 -42.17
C ILE A 206 -0.90 -11.18 -43.67
N GLY A 207 0.23 -10.72 -44.24
CA GLY A 207 0.47 -10.77 -45.69
C GLY A 207 0.72 -12.19 -46.20
N SER A 208 1.31 -13.05 -45.37
CA SER A 208 1.59 -14.46 -45.73
C SER A 208 0.64 -15.48 -45.08
N GLY A 209 -0.16 -15.05 -44.10
CA GLY A 209 -0.96 -15.95 -43.25
C GLY A 209 -0.11 -16.86 -42.35
N ARG A 210 1.22 -16.69 -42.32
CA ARG A 210 2.14 -17.57 -41.61
C ARG A 210 2.12 -17.25 -40.11
N GLN A 211 1.91 -18.27 -39.29
CA GLN A 211 2.14 -18.17 -37.85
C GLN A 211 3.65 -18.05 -37.59
N LEU A 212 4.05 -16.92 -37.01
CA LEU A 212 5.45 -16.65 -36.66
C LEU A 212 5.81 -17.18 -35.29
N TRP A 213 4.86 -17.14 -34.35
CA TRP A 213 5.07 -17.54 -32.96
C TRP A 213 3.76 -17.97 -32.30
N VAL A 214 3.87 -18.87 -31.34
CA VAL A 214 2.78 -19.28 -30.46
C VAL A 214 3.32 -19.50 -29.06
N ASP A 215 2.55 -19.07 -28.07
CA ASP A 215 2.79 -19.39 -26.68
C ASP A 215 1.52 -19.87 -26.00
N ARG A 216 1.71 -20.68 -24.97
CA ARG A 216 0.66 -21.36 -24.24
C ARG A 216 0.96 -21.28 -22.76
N SER A 217 0.01 -20.73 -22.02
CA SER A 217 0.05 -20.68 -20.57
C SER A 217 -1.13 -21.48 -20.02
N ASP A 218 -0.81 -22.48 -19.20
CA ASP A 218 -1.77 -23.38 -18.56
C ASP A 218 -1.89 -23.03 -17.06
N GLY A 219 -3.11 -23.07 -16.52
CA GLY A 219 -3.40 -22.90 -15.10
C GLY A 219 -4.47 -21.84 -14.83
N ALA A 220 -4.76 -21.59 -13.55
CA ALA A 220 -5.63 -20.49 -13.14
C ALA A 220 -5.08 -19.16 -13.68
N LEU A 221 -5.69 -18.64 -14.75
CA LEU A 221 -5.26 -17.40 -15.41
C LEU A 221 -5.51 -16.15 -14.55
N ALA A 222 -6.29 -16.29 -13.47
CA ALA A 222 -6.32 -15.39 -12.33
C ALA A 222 -6.38 -16.27 -11.08
N ASP A 223 -5.30 -16.30 -10.29
CA ASP A 223 -5.34 -16.89 -8.95
C ASP A 223 -5.96 -15.90 -7.95
N SER A 224 -6.31 -16.36 -6.76
CA SER A 224 -6.93 -15.52 -5.73
C SER A 224 -6.07 -14.30 -5.37
N ALA A 225 -4.75 -14.36 -5.57
CA ALA A 225 -3.84 -13.25 -5.36
C ALA A 225 -3.95 -12.18 -6.45
N ASP A 226 -4.02 -12.57 -7.72
CA ASP A 226 -4.29 -11.64 -8.83
C ASP A 226 -5.64 -10.96 -8.67
N VAL A 227 -6.70 -11.72 -8.34
CA VAL A 227 -8.05 -11.17 -8.13
C VAL A 227 -8.06 -10.17 -6.97
N ALA A 228 -7.36 -10.48 -5.85
CA ALA A 228 -7.26 -9.58 -4.72
C ALA A 228 -6.51 -8.27 -5.05
N LEU A 229 -5.46 -8.34 -5.87
CA LEU A 229 -4.71 -7.16 -6.32
C LEU A 229 -5.54 -6.31 -7.29
N ARG A 230 -6.32 -6.94 -8.19
CA ARG A 230 -7.24 -6.25 -9.11
C ARG A 230 -8.35 -5.49 -8.38
N ALA A 231 -8.72 -5.91 -7.17
CA ALA A 231 -9.69 -5.18 -6.36
C ALA A 231 -9.11 -3.90 -5.74
N MET A 232 -7.78 -3.77 -5.59
CA MET A 232 -7.18 -2.65 -4.85
C MET A 232 -7.56 -1.27 -5.39
N PRO A 233 -7.53 -0.96 -6.70
CA PRO A 233 -7.95 0.34 -7.20
C PRO A 233 -9.38 0.71 -6.78
N GLY A 234 -10.29 -0.26 -6.74
CA GLY A 234 -11.67 -0.04 -6.29
C GLY A 234 -11.79 0.12 -4.77
N VAL A 235 -10.96 -0.55 -3.97
CA VAL A 235 -10.87 -0.31 -2.51
C VAL A 235 -10.26 1.06 -2.21
N LEU A 236 -9.32 1.52 -3.04
CA LEU A 236 -8.68 2.83 -2.89
C LEU A 236 -9.53 3.97 -3.49
N SER A 237 -10.54 3.62 -4.29
CA SER A 237 -11.45 4.58 -4.90
C SER A 237 -12.34 5.25 -3.85
N LEU A 238 -12.62 6.53 -4.05
CA LEU A 238 -13.60 7.30 -3.27
C LEU A 238 -15.00 7.29 -3.92
N GLU A 239 -15.28 6.28 -4.77
CA GLU A 239 -16.54 6.14 -5.50
C GLU A 239 -17.27 4.85 -5.09
N ALA A 240 -18.60 4.96 -4.92
CA ALA A 240 -19.44 3.84 -4.51
C ALA A 240 -19.38 2.65 -5.51
N GLU A 241 -19.34 2.93 -6.82
CA GLU A 241 -19.27 1.91 -7.86
C GLU A 241 -17.90 1.21 -7.89
N GLY A 242 -16.81 1.95 -7.65
CA GLY A 242 -15.48 1.37 -7.50
C GLY A 242 -15.38 0.43 -6.29
N ASN A 243 -15.95 0.86 -5.16
CA ASN A 243 -16.01 0.06 -3.94
C ASN A 243 -16.85 -1.22 -4.13
N ALA A 244 -18.00 -1.13 -4.80
CA ALA A 244 -18.85 -2.28 -5.09
C ALA A 244 -18.13 -3.32 -5.97
N ARG A 245 -17.53 -2.88 -7.09
CA ARG A 245 -16.74 -3.76 -7.97
C ARG A 245 -15.57 -4.43 -7.24
N ALA A 246 -14.91 -3.71 -6.33
CA ALA A 246 -13.86 -4.29 -5.52
C ALA A 246 -14.38 -5.39 -4.58
N LEU A 247 -15.53 -5.18 -3.94
CA LEU A 247 -16.14 -6.19 -3.07
C LEU A 247 -16.48 -7.47 -3.84
N ASP A 248 -17.07 -7.35 -5.04
CA ASP A 248 -17.39 -8.52 -5.88
C ASP A 248 -16.12 -9.35 -6.20
N LEU A 249 -15.01 -8.67 -6.53
CA LEU A 249 -13.73 -9.34 -6.77
C LEU A 249 -13.17 -9.99 -5.51
N LEU A 250 -13.23 -9.29 -4.37
CA LEU A 250 -12.70 -9.79 -3.10
C LEU A 250 -13.50 -10.99 -2.58
N GLU A 251 -14.82 -10.98 -2.73
CA GLU A 251 -15.68 -12.11 -2.38
C GLU A 251 -15.32 -13.34 -3.21
N ARG A 252 -15.16 -13.19 -4.53
CA ARG A 252 -14.68 -14.26 -5.42
C ARG A 252 -13.29 -14.77 -5.01
N ALA A 253 -12.36 -13.89 -4.65
CA ALA A 253 -11.03 -14.28 -4.19
C ALA A 253 -11.09 -15.08 -2.87
N ILE A 254 -11.97 -14.70 -1.95
CA ILE A 254 -12.18 -15.39 -0.66
C ILE A 254 -12.90 -16.74 -0.87
N GLU A 255 -13.83 -16.84 -1.82
CA GLU A 255 -14.47 -18.11 -2.18
C GLU A 255 -13.47 -19.11 -2.77
N GLN A 256 -12.57 -18.63 -3.63
CA GLN A 256 -11.51 -19.45 -4.22
C GLN A 256 -10.47 -19.90 -3.19
N ASP A 257 -10.04 -18.98 -2.31
CA ASP A 257 -9.13 -19.28 -1.21
C ASP A 257 -9.61 -18.63 0.10
N PRO A 258 -10.32 -19.39 0.95
CA PRO A 258 -10.80 -18.90 2.24
C PRO A 258 -9.71 -18.45 3.21
N ARG A 259 -8.45 -18.81 2.95
CA ARG A 259 -7.27 -18.42 3.74
C ARG A 259 -6.51 -17.24 3.14
N HIS A 260 -7.04 -16.61 2.09
CA HIS A 260 -6.40 -15.50 1.42
C HIS A 260 -6.45 -14.22 2.26
N ALA A 261 -5.35 -13.96 2.99
CA ALA A 261 -5.29 -12.91 4.01
C ALA A 261 -5.50 -11.49 3.46
N LEU A 262 -4.89 -11.16 2.30
CA LEU A 262 -5.01 -9.81 1.71
C LEU A 262 -6.45 -9.52 1.26
N ALA A 263 -7.05 -10.41 0.47
CA ALA A 263 -8.46 -10.32 0.06
C ALA A 263 -9.40 -10.15 1.27
N THR A 264 -9.22 -10.96 2.32
CA THR A 264 -10.05 -10.88 3.54
C THR A 264 -9.90 -9.52 4.24
N ALA A 265 -8.68 -9.01 4.37
CA ALA A 265 -8.41 -7.71 4.99
C ALA A 265 -8.92 -6.53 4.14
N LEU A 266 -8.75 -6.60 2.81
CA LEU A 266 -9.28 -5.60 1.87
C LEU A 266 -10.80 -5.58 1.89
N ALA A 267 -11.46 -6.74 1.96
CA ALA A 267 -12.92 -6.82 2.06
C ALA A 267 -13.41 -6.20 3.38
N ALA A 268 -12.74 -6.50 4.49
CA ALA A 268 -13.02 -5.86 5.77
C ALA A 268 -12.95 -4.34 5.67
N TRP A 269 -11.90 -3.80 5.05
CA TRP A 269 -11.77 -2.36 4.82
C TRP A 269 -12.86 -1.82 3.88
N ALA A 270 -13.10 -2.45 2.74
CA ALA A 270 -14.08 -2.00 1.76
C ALA A 270 -15.50 -1.94 2.36
N HIS A 271 -15.90 -2.90 3.20
CA HIS A 271 -17.20 -2.86 3.87
C HIS A 271 -17.33 -1.68 4.86
N ILE A 272 -16.32 -1.40 5.70
CA ILE A 272 -16.42 -0.27 6.64
C ILE A 272 -16.32 1.09 5.94
N GLN A 273 -15.60 1.18 4.80
CA GLN A 273 -15.61 2.40 3.97
C GLN A 273 -17.02 2.78 3.52
N ARG A 274 -17.89 1.80 3.24
CA ARG A 274 -19.26 2.10 2.83
C ARG A 274 -20.03 2.89 3.89
N VAL A 275 -19.69 2.69 5.17
CA VAL A 275 -20.26 3.46 6.27
C VAL A 275 -19.64 4.86 6.32
N VAL A 276 -18.30 4.94 6.30
CA VAL A 276 -17.54 6.21 6.42
C VAL A 276 -17.83 7.18 5.28
N TYR A 277 -17.98 6.66 4.06
CA TYR A 277 -18.23 7.43 2.84
C TYR A 277 -19.70 7.44 2.40
N HIS A 278 -20.61 6.84 3.19
CA HIS A 278 -22.05 6.79 2.89
C HIS A 278 -22.39 6.12 1.55
N PHE A 279 -21.70 5.02 1.22
CA PHE A 279 -22.00 4.21 0.03
C PHE A 279 -23.07 3.14 0.28
N THR A 280 -23.74 3.13 1.44
CA THR A 280 -24.71 2.09 1.80
C THR A 280 -25.90 2.65 2.56
N ALA A 281 -27.08 2.09 2.27
CA ALA A 281 -28.31 2.31 3.04
C ALA A 281 -28.42 1.39 4.27
N GLU A 282 -27.55 0.37 4.39
CA GLU A 282 -27.52 -0.59 5.50
C GLU A 282 -26.20 -0.51 6.30
N PRO A 283 -25.91 0.58 7.02
CA PRO A 283 -24.62 0.79 7.67
C PRO A 283 -24.31 -0.23 8.78
N GLN A 284 -25.32 -0.68 9.52
CA GLN A 284 -25.14 -1.68 10.59
C GLN A 284 -24.70 -3.04 10.01
N ARG A 285 -25.29 -3.45 8.89
CA ARG A 285 -24.94 -4.70 8.21
C ARG A 285 -23.53 -4.64 7.63
N ALA A 286 -23.17 -3.54 6.98
CA ALA A 286 -21.82 -3.33 6.45
C ALA A 286 -20.76 -3.35 7.57
N ARG A 287 -21.04 -2.70 8.71
CA ARG A 287 -20.17 -2.71 9.88
C ARG A 287 -20.00 -4.12 10.47
N ALA A 288 -21.08 -4.87 10.63
CA ALA A 288 -21.04 -6.25 11.13
C ALA A 288 -20.21 -7.16 10.22
N ARG A 289 -20.39 -7.06 8.90
CA ARG A 289 -19.62 -7.81 7.91
C ARG A 289 -18.13 -7.45 7.93
N SER A 290 -17.81 -6.17 8.07
CA SER A 290 -16.42 -5.72 8.21
C SER A 290 -15.74 -6.31 9.45
N LEU A 291 -16.43 -6.31 10.59
CA LEU A 291 -15.90 -6.87 11.84
C LEU A 291 -15.64 -8.39 11.73
N GLU A 292 -16.57 -9.15 11.14
CA GLU A 292 -16.40 -10.58 10.90
C GLU A 292 -15.15 -10.87 10.05
N LEU A 293 -14.96 -10.13 8.96
CA LEU A 293 -13.82 -10.28 8.07
C LEU A 293 -12.51 -9.83 8.73
N ALA A 294 -12.53 -8.77 9.54
CA ALA A 294 -11.35 -8.31 10.29
C ALA A 294 -10.89 -9.37 11.30
N GLU A 295 -11.82 -9.99 12.03
CA GLU A 295 -11.51 -11.09 12.95
C GLU A 295 -10.95 -12.31 12.22
N ARG A 296 -11.53 -12.67 11.07
CA ARG A 296 -10.99 -13.74 10.22
C ARG A 296 -9.57 -13.41 9.76
N ALA A 297 -9.35 -12.23 9.20
CA ALA A 297 -8.04 -11.78 8.71
C ALA A 297 -6.96 -11.81 9.82
N ARG A 298 -7.34 -11.57 11.08
CA ARG A 298 -6.44 -11.62 12.25
C ARG A 298 -5.89 -13.02 12.55
N THR A 299 -6.60 -14.06 12.12
CA THR A 299 -6.16 -15.46 12.26
C THR A 299 -5.30 -15.95 11.10
N LEU A 300 -5.25 -15.18 10.00
CA LEU A 300 -4.50 -15.54 8.79
C LEU A 300 -3.06 -15.00 8.85
N SER A 301 -2.14 -15.68 8.17
CA SER A 301 -0.76 -15.20 8.03
C SER A 301 -0.74 -14.02 7.06
N GLY A 302 -0.08 -12.92 7.43
CA GLY A 302 -0.02 -11.72 6.62
C GLY A 302 1.33 -11.02 6.72
N ASN A 303 1.79 -10.48 5.59
CA ASN A 303 2.94 -9.58 5.53
C ASN A 303 2.56 -8.18 6.07
N ALA A 304 3.52 -7.26 6.09
CA ALA A 304 3.30 -5.90 6.59
C ALA A 304 2.15 -5.16 5.87
N THR A 305 1.92 -5.43 4.58
CA THR A 305 0.81 -4.86 3.81
C THR A 305 -0.54 -5.36 4.31
N VAL A 306 -0.70 -6.68 4.48
CA VAL A 306 -1.94 -7.27 5.03
C VAL A 306 -2.23 -6.72 6.42
N LEU A 307 -1.22 -6.62 7.27
CA LEU A 307 -1.35 -6.07 8.61
C LEU A 307 -1.73 -4.58 8.57
N ALA A 308 -1.13 -3.76 7.69
CA ALA A 308 -1.49 -2.36 7.55
C ALA A 308 -2.94 -2.16 7.03
N VAL A 309 -3.39 -3.01 6.10
CA VAL A 309 -4.77 -3.01 5.59
C VAL A 309 -5.76 -3.41 6.69
N LEU A 310 -5.47 -4.49 7.44
CA LEU A 310 -6.29 -4.93 8.56
C LEU A 310 -6.36 -3.86 9.66
N ALA A 311 -5.22 -3.26 10.01
CA ALA A 311 -5.16 -2.17 10.97
C ALA A 311 -6.04 -1.01 10.56
N ASN A 312 -6.11 -0.70 9.27
CA ASN A 312 -7.01 0.33 8.79
C ASN A 312 -8.48 -0.02 8.99
N ALA A 313 -8.89 -1.23 8.63
CA ALA A 313 -10.27 -1.68 8.86
C ALA A 313 -10.64 -1.59 10.35
N LEU A 314 -9.76 -2.07 11.23
CA LEU A 314 -9.93 -1.99 12.69
C LEU A 314 -10.02 -0.55 13.19
N THR A 315 -9.19 0.35 12.64
CA THR A 315 -9.22 1.78 13.00
C THR A 315 -10.57 2.41 12.66
N LEU A 316 -11.11 2.14 11.46
CA LEU A 316 -12.43 2.65 11.05
C LEU A 316 -13.59 1.98 11.79
N LEU A 317 -13.41 0.75 12.27
CA LEU A 317 -14.33 0.09 13.20
C LEU A 317 -14.26 0.69 14.62
N GLY A 318 -13.25 1.50 14.94
CA GLY A 318 -13.04 2.05 16.28
C GLY A 318 -12.30 1.10 17.24
N GLU A 319 -11.80 -0.02 16.75
CA GLU A 319 -11.04 -1.02 17.49
C GLU A 319 -9.55 -0.59 17.64
N LEU A 320 -9.32 0.58 18.25
CA LEU A 320 -8.02 1.26 18.24
C LEU A 320 -6.89 0.46 18.89
N ASP A 321 -7.15 -0.27 19.97
CA ASP A 321 -6.12 -1.08 20.65
C ASP A 321 -5.73 -2.32 19.83
N SER A 322 -6.71 -2.93 19.17
CA SER A 322 -6.47 -4.01 18.21
C SER A 322 -5.69 -3.48 17.00
N ALA A 323 -6.08 -2.32 16.47
CA ALA A 323 -5.40 -1.68 15.34
C ALA A 323 -3.93 -1.35 15.69
N ASP A 324 -3.67 -0.76 16.86
CA ASP A 324 -2.33 -0.45 17.35
C ASP A 324 -1.44 -1.71 17.45
N THR A 325 -2.00 -2.79 17.99
CA THR A 325 -1.30 -4.07 18.08
C THR A 325 -0.94 -4.60 16.70
N VAL A 326 -1.84 -4.50 15.72
CA VAL A 326 -1.60 -4.95 14.34
C VAL A 326 -0.59 -4.03 13.63
N VAL A 327 -0.66 -2.71 13.81
CA VAL A 327 0.32 -1.76 13.24
C VAL A 327 1.72 -1.99 13.80
N ARG A 328 1.88 -2.19 15.12
CA ARG A 328 3.18 -2.50 15.71
C ARG A 328 3.77 -3.80 15.15
N LYS A 329 2.94 -4.81 14.91
CA LYS A 329 3.37 -6.04 14.22
C LYS A 329 3.80 -5.74 12.78
N ALA A 330 3.03 -4.93 12.04
CA ALA A 330 3.37 -4.54 10.67
C ALA A 330 4.74 -3.84 10.61
N LEU A 331 4.99 -2.88 11.50
CA LEU A 331 6.26 -2.15 11.59
C LEU A 331 7.43 -3.00 12.10
N ALA A 332 7.16 -4.02 12.92
CA ALA A 332 8.18 -4.99 13.33
C ALA A 332 8.58 -5.93 12.18
N VAL A 333 7.66 -6.24 11.27
CA VAL A 333 7.91 -7.02 10.05
C VAL A 333 8.62 -6.16 8.99
N ASP A 334 8.14 -4.92 8.80
CA ASP A 334 8.66 -3.97 7.83
C ASP A 334 8.59 -2.54 8.38
N GLY A 335 9.72 -2.06 8.93
CA GLY A 335 9.84 -0.72 9.46
C GLY A 335 9.74 0.38 8.40
N GLY A 336 9.84 0.03 7.11
CA GLY A 336 9.68 0.92 5.97
C GLY A 336 8.26 0.98 5.40
N SER A 337 7.29 0.31 6.01
CA SER A 337 5.90 0.31 5.53
C SER A 337 5.25 1.69 5.73
N ALA A 338 5.19 2.49 4.67
CA ALA A 338 4.53 3.80 4.68
C ALA A 338 3.06 3.69 5.11
N TRP A 339 2.34 2.65 4.67
CA TRP A 339 0.94 2.43 5.06
C TRP A 339 0.81 2.14 6.55
N ALA A 340 1.71 1.34 7.14
CA ALA A 340 1.68 1.09 8.58
C ALA A 340 1.97 2.36 9.38
N TRP A 341 2.93 3.20 8.96
CA TRP A 341 3.18 4.51 9.57
C TRP A 341 1.98 5.45 9.46
N GLY A 342 1.35 5.54 8.29
CA GLY A 342 0.14 6.35 8.09
C GLY A 342 -1.01 5.89 8.98
N ARG A 343 -1.24 4.57 9.11
CA ARG A 343 -2.25 4.04 10.05
C ARG A 343 -1.89 4.30 11.50
N SER A 344 -0.61 4.19 11.85
CA SER A 344 -0.10 4.55 13.17
C SER A 344 -0.43 6.00 13.54
N GLY A 345 -0.29 6.94 12.59
CA GLY A 345 -0.65 8.34 12.78
C GLY A 345 -2.16 8.55 13.01
N TRP A 346 -3.01 7.84 12.27
CA TRP A 346 -4.46 7.90 12.47
C TRP A 346 -4.90 7.37 13.83
N ILE A 347 -4.30 6.27 14.30
CA ILE A 347 -4.59 5.72 15.63
C ILE A 347 -4.27 6.74 16.72
N ASP A 348 -3.13 7.41 16.65
CA ASP A 348 -2.73 8.45 17.62
C ASP A 348 -3.63 9.68 17.53
N ALA A 349 -4.03 10.09 16.32
CA ALA A 349 -4.98 11.17 16.13
C ALA A 349 -6.31 10.86 16.82
N TYR A 350 -6.82 9.63 16.70
CA TYR A 350 -8.06 9.21 17.38
C TYR A 350 -7.92 9.04 18.89
N ARG A 351 -6.72 8.70 19.38
CA ARG A 351 -6.40 8.71 20.82
C ARG A 351 -6.19 10.12 21.36
N GLY A 352 -6.09 11.13 20.49
CA GLY A 352 -5.91 12.52 20.89
C GLY A 352 -4.47 12.89 21.24
N ASP A 353 -3.50 12.24 20.59
CA ASP A 353 -2.07 12.61 20.63
C ASP A 353 -1.66 13.25 19.29
N PRO A 354 -1.90 14.57 19.12
CA PRO A 354 -1.65 15.24 17.85
C PRO A 354 -0.17 15.30 17.49
N HIS A 355 0.73 15.38 18.47
CA HIS A 355 2.18 15.46 18.22
C HIS A 355 2.71 14.17 17.62
N SER A 356 2.43 13.02 18.26
CA SER A 356 2.85 11.72 17.75
C SER A 356 2.18 11.40 16.40
N ALA A 357 0.91 11.79 16.23
CA ALA A 357 0.20 11.64 14.96
C ALA A 357 0.91 12.35 13.81
N ILE A 358 1.26 13.64 13.97
CA ILE A 358 1.95 14.45 12.94
C ILE A 358 3.29 13.82 12.58
N GLU A 359 4.08 13.38 13.56
CA GLU A 359 5.37 12.73 13.29
C GLU A 359 5.20 11.46 12.46
N ARG A 360 4.25 10.59 12.81
CA ARG A 360 3.98 9.33 12.11
C ARG A 360 3.48 9.54 10.69
N PHE A 361 2.61 10.54 10.47
CA PHE A 361 2.18 10.90 9.12
C PHE A 361 3.32 11.45 8.27
N LYS A 362 4.21 12.28 8.83
CA LYS A 362 5.39 12.79 8.11
C LYS A 362 6.32 11.67 7.70
N ILE A 363 6.60 10.71 8.59
CA ILE A 363 7.38 9.51 8.25
C ILE A 363 6.74 8.75 7.08
N SER A 364 5.42 8.58 7.09
CA SER A 364 4.70 7.93 5.99
C SER A 364 4.86 8.68 4.65
N LEU A 365 4.70 10.00 4.67
CA LEU A 365 4.85 10.86 3.49
C LEU A 365 6.30 10.87 2.96
N ASP A 366 7.29 10.84 3.84
CA ASP A 366 8.71 10.80 3.45
C ASP A 366 9.08 9.44 2.83
N LEU A 367 8.50 8.34 3.32
CA LEU A 367 8.73 6.99 2.79
C LEU A 367 8.05 6.78 1.43
N ALA A 368 6.85 7.34 1.22
CA ALA A 368 6.08 7.15 -0.01
C ALA A 368 5.42 8.46 -0.49
N PRO A 369 6.19 9.44 -0.99
CA PRO A 369 5.67 10.77 -1.34
C PRO A 369 4.76 10.81 -2.57
N ARG A 370 4.64 9.69 -3.31
CA ARG A 370 3.76 9.53 -4.48
C ARG A 370 2.72 8.43 -4.29
N ASP A 371 2.48 8.01 -3.05
CA ASP A 371 1.45 7.03 -2.74
C ASP A 371 0.06 7.61 -3.08
N PRO A 372 -0.85 6.84 -3.73
CA PRO A 372 -2.19 7.32 -4.05
C PRO A 372 -3.02 7.76 -2.83
N LEU A 373 -2.68 7.30 -1.62
CA LEU A 373 -3.30 7.70 -0.36
C LEU A 373 -2.47 8.73 0.41
N ALA A 374 -1.43 9.33 -0.18
CA ALA A 374 -0.64 10.37 0.48
C ALA A 374 -1.51 11.54 0.96
N PHE A 375 -2.51 11.94 0.17
CA PHE A 375 -3.49 12.95 0.57
C PHE A 375 -4.19 12.59 1.90
N ASN A 376 -4.47 11.30 2.17
CA ASN A 376 -5.12 10.87 3.40
C ASN A 376 -4.24 11.15 4.63
N ASN A 377 -2.92 11.00 4.53
CA ASN A 377 -1.98 11.37 5.59
C ASN A 377 -1.91 12.89 5.78
N MET A 378 -2.00 13.67 4.70
CA MET A 378 -2.07 15.14 4.80
C MET A 378 -3.35 15.59 5.51
N VAL A 379 -4.48 14.94 5.24
CA VAL A 379 -5.74 15.16 5.98
C VAL A 379 -5.56 14.80 7.44
N GLY A 380 -4.89 13.68 7.74
CA GLY A 380 -4.56 13.26 9.10
C GLY A 380 -3.73 14.28 9.88
N ILE A 381 -2.70 14.87 9.25
CA ILE A 381 -1.92 15.98 9.81
C ILE A 381 -2.83 17.19 10.07
N GLY A 382 -3.72 17.50 9.13
CA GLY A 382 -4.71 18.56 9.31
C GLY A 382 -5.63 18.32 10.51
N CYS A 383 -6.15 17.10 10.67
CA CYS A 383 -6.97 16.72 11.82
C CYS A 383 -6.18 16.80 13.14
N ALA A 384 -4.89 16.44 13.14
CA ALA A 384 -4.04 16.57 14.32
C ALA A 384 -3.80 18.04 14.71
N HIS A 385 -3.55 18.93 13.75
CA HIS A 385 -3.48 20.37 14.01
C HIS A 385 -4.82 20.93 14.49
N LEU A 386 -5.93 20.47 13.92
CA LEU A 386 -7.27 20.85 14.36
C LEU A 386 -7.46 20.48 15.85
N ALA A 387 -7.04 19.27 16.26
CA ALA A 387 -7.11 18.81 17.64
C ALA A 387 -6.18 19.59 18.58
N ALA A 388 -5.03 20.05 18.08
CA ALA A 388 -4.09 20.89 18.82
C ALA A 388 -4.53 22.37 18.95
N GLY A 389 -5.60 22.78 18.24
CA GLY A 389 -6.06 24.17 18.19
C GLY A 389 -5.38 25.04 17.12
N ASP A 390 -4.51 24.46 16.29
CA ASP A 390 -3.79 25.14 15.21
C ASP A 390 -4.67 25.23 13.93
N PHE A 391 -5.82 25.89 14.04
CA PHE A 391 -6.88 25.86 13.02
C PHE A 391 -6.43 26.32 11.62
N ALA A 392 -5.57 27.32 11.54
CA ALA A 392 -5.03 27.80 10.26
C ALA A 392 -4.10 26.77 9.60
N GLU A 393 -3.28 26.07 10.39
CA GLU A 393 -2.39 25.02 9.86
C GLU A 393 -3.19 23.78 9.46
N ALA A 394 -4.22 23.43 10.22
CA ALA A 394 -5.17 22.37 9.88
C ALA A 394 -5.74 22.56 8.47
N ALA A 395 -6.29 23.75 8.20
CA ALA A 395 -6.87 24.10 6.92
C ALA A 395 -5.82 24.09 5.79
N ARG A 396 -4.59 24.56 6.04
CA ARG A 396 -3.49 24.54 5.05
C ARG A 396 -3.15 23.11 4.60
N TRP A 397 -3.01 22.17 5.53
CA TRP A 397 -2.72 20.77 5.19
C TRP A 397 -3.86 20.10 4.41
N GLN A 398 -5.10 20.39 4.80
CA GLN A 398 -6.29 19.85 4.13
C GLN A 398 -6.49 20.44 2.73
N GLN A 399 -6.17 21.73 2.54
CA GLN A 399 -6.13 22.34 1.21
C GLN A 399 -5.08 21.67 0.33
N ARG A 400 -3.88 21.38 0.86
CA ARG A 400 -2.84 20.65 0.12
C ARG A 400 -3.31 19.25 -0.28
N ALA A 401 -4.02 18.55 0.61
CA ALA A 401 -4.62 17.26 0.29
C ALA A 401 -5.64 17.33 -0.86
N LEU A 402 -6.48 18.37 -0.89
CA LEU A 402 -7.46 18.59 -1.95
C LEU A 402 -6.82 19.02 -3.29
N VAL A 403 -5.67 19.68 -3.27
CA VAL A 403 -4.89 19.94 -4.50
C VAL A 403 -4.36 18.63 -5.09
N ASP A 404 -3.92 17.70 -4.24
CA ASP A 404 -3.42 16.38 -4.66
C ASP A 404 -4.55 15.44 -5.08
N HIS A 405 -5.70 15.48 -4.38
CA HIS A 405 -6.85 14.63 -4.65
C HIS A 405 -8.18 15.41 -4.59
N PRO A 406 -8.56 16.13 -5.67
CA PRO A 406 -9.73 17.01 -5.68
C PRO A 406 -11.08 16.30 -5.43
N SER A 407 -11.18 15.00 -5.73
CA SER A 407 -12.39 14.21 -5.50
C SER A 407 -12.61 13.84 -4.03
N ALA A 408 -11.65 14.10 -3.12
CA ALA A 408 -11.78 13.86 -1.68
C ALA A 408 -12.66 14.91 -0.98
N THR A 409 -13.86 15.15 -1.48
CA THR A 409 -14.82 16.15 -0.99
C THR A 409 -15.19 15.99 0.49
N TRP A 410 -15.12 14.77 1.03
CA TRP A 410 -15.30 14.50 2.45
C TRP A 410 -14.33 15.27 3.37
N VAL A 411 -13.19 15.74 2.86
CA VAL A 411 -12.23 16.58 3.60
C VAL A 411 -12.86 17.88 4.08
N HIS A 412 -13.84 18.41 3.35
CA HIS A 412 -14.56 19.62 3.74
C HIS A 412 -15.31 19.48 5.09
N ARG A 413 -15.61 18.25 5.54
CA ARG A 413 -16.23 18.00 6.86
C ARG A 413 -15.38 18.47 8.04
N THR A 414 -14.06 18.50 7.88
CA THR A 414 -13.13 18.94 8.94
C THR A 414 -12.43 20.25 8.57
N MET A 415 -12.20 20.51 7.28
CA MET A 415 -11.62 21.77 6.81
C MET A 415 -12.56 22.96 6.98
N CYS A 416 -13.86 22.76 6.81
CA CYS A 416 -14.83 23.82 7.00
C CYS A 416 -14.86 24.31 8.47
N PRO A 417 -15.00 23.43 9.48
CA PRO A 417 -14.81 23.81 10.88
C PRO A 417 -13.47 24.44 11.19
N ALA A 418 -12.37 23.95 10.61
CA ALA A 418 -11.05 24.58 10.78
C ALA A 418 -11.06 26.05 10.33
N TYR A 419 -11.70 26.37 9.20
CA TYR A 419 -11.86 27.77 8.77
C TYR A 419 -12.75 28.59 9.70
N VAL A 420 -13.86 28.04 10.19
CA VAL A 420 -14.74 28.72 11.15
C VAL A 420 -13.97 29.07 12.42
N LEU A 421 -13.27 28.10 12.99
CA LEU A 421 -12.50 28.24 14.23
C LEU A 421 -11.27 29.15 14.06
N ALA A 422 -10.70 29.22 12.85
CA ALA A 422 -9.66 30.18 12.49
C ALA A 422 -10.20 31.62 12.22
N GLY A 423 -11.52 31.82 12.23
CA GLY A 423 -12.15 33.11 11.89
C GLY A 423 -12.19 33.44 10.39
N ALA A 424 -11.81 32.50 9.53
CA ALA A 424 -11.74 32.66 8.08
C ALA A 424 -13.11 32.45 7.42
N LYS A 425 -14.03 33.41 7.64
CA LYS A 425 -15.46 33.29 7.26
C LYS A 425 -15.69 33.05 5.76
N SER A 426 -14.87 33.65 4.90
CA SER A 426 -15.07 33.55 3.44
C SER A 426 -14.69 32.16 2.92
N GLU A 427 -13.58 31.63 3.43
CA GLU A 427 -13.04 30.31 3.18
C GLU A 427 -13.99 29.24 3.71
N ALA A 428 -14.51 29.43 4.92
CA ALA A 428 -15.50 28.54 5.53
C ALA A 428 -16.73 28.39 4.63
N ARG A 429 -17.30 29.50 4.15
CA ARG A 429 -18.46 29.47 3.25
C ARG A 429 -18.16 28.77 1.92
N ARG A 430 -17.00 29.01 1.32
CA ARG A 430 -16.59 28.31 0.08
C ARG A 430 -16.43 26.81 0.31
N SER A 431 -15.76 26.42 1.40
CA SER A 431 -15.59 25.02 1.79
C SER A 431 -16.93 24.35 2.11
N PHE A 432 -17.85 25.07 2.75
CA PHE A 432 -19.20 24.56 3.05
C PHE A 432 -20.04 24.38 1.79
N GLY A 433 -19.96 25.32 0.84
CA GLY A 433 -20.60 25.20 -0.47
C GLY A 433 -20.17 23.92 -1.19
N ALA A 434 -18.86 23.68 -1.29
CA ALA A 434 -18.33 22.44 -1.90
C ALA A 434 -18.81 21.16 -1.18
N LEU A 435 -18.96 21.19 0.15
CA LEU A 435 -19.52 20.07 0.91
C LEU A 435 -21.00 19.84 0.56
N ARG A 436 -21.80 20.91 0.46
CA ARG A 436 -23.24 20.85 0.17
C ARG A 436 -23.54 20.49 -1.28
N ASP A 437 -22.72 20.92 -2.23
CA ASP A 437 -22.84 20.58 -3.65
C ASP A 437 -22.69 19.07 -3.86
N GLN A 438 -21.74 18.44 -3.16
CA GLN A 438 -21.52 17.00 -3.26
C GLN A 438 -22.48 16.18 -2.39
N TYR A 439 -22.86 16.70 -1.22
CA TYR A 439 -23.76 16.01 -0.28
C TYR A 439 -24.96 16.89 0.14
N PRO A 440 -25.96 17.07 -0.76
CA PRO A 440 -27.11 17.95 -0.51
C PRO A 440 -28.01 17.50 0.65
N GLU A 441 -28.02 16.21 0.98
CA GLU A 441 -28.86 15.68 2.06
C GLU A 441 -28.07 15.41 3.36
N LEU A 442 -26.78 15.78 3.40
CA LEU A 442 -25.92 15.49 4.55
C LEU A 442 -26.43 16.14 5.83
N THR A 443 -26.56 15.34 6.88
CA THR A 443 -26.94 15.75 8.24
C THR A 443 -25.76 15.70 9.22
N ILE A 444 -25.91 16.36 10.36
CA ILE A 444 -24.96 16.26 11.48
C ILE A 444 -24.88 14.81 11.99
N ALA A 445 -26.03 14.13 12.12
CA ALA A 445 -26.07 12.71 12.50
C ALA A 445 -25.22 11.83 11.57
N GLU A 446 -25.31 12.05 10.25
CA GLU A 446 -24.51 11.33 9.27
C GLU A 446 -23.02 11.69 9.34
N VAL A 447 -22.68 12.98 9.50
CA VAL A 447 -21.28 13.38 9.72
C VAL A 447 -20.70 12.69 10.96
N GLN A 448 -21.45 12.63 12.05
CA GLN A 448 -21.03 11.94 13.27
C GLN A 448 -20.90 10.43 13.10
N LEU A 449 -21.72 9.81 12.25
CA LEU A 449 -21.66 8.38 11.95
C LEU A 449 -20.49 8.03 11.01
N GLY A 450 -20.18 8.94 10.08
CA GLY A 450 -19.10 8.79 9.10
C GLY A 450 -17.74 9.27 9.59
N MET A 451 -17.68 10.10 10.63
CA MET A 451 -16.42 10.49 11.27
C MET A 451 -15.98 9.43 12.28
N PRO A 452 -14.77 8.87 12.13
CA PRO A 452 -14.18 8.06 13.19
C PRO A 452 -14.04 8.90 14.47
N PRO A 453 -14.06 8.28 15.65
CA PRO A 453 -14.13 9.00 16.92
C PRO A 453 -12.87 9.86 17.12
N LEU A 454 -13.00 11.16 16.91
CA LEU A 454 -12.08 12.19 17.41
C LEU A 454 -12.77 12.85 18.61
N PRO A 455 -12.66 12.30 19.84
CA PRO A 455 -13.51 12.72 20.97
C PRO A 455 -13.33 14.20 21.31
N GLN A 456 -12.10 14.70 21.15
CA GLN A 456 -11.70 16.08 21.44
C GLN A 456 -12.27 17.08 20.43
N LEU A 457 -12.53 16.63 19.20
CA LEU A 457 -12.99 17.48 18.09
C LEU A 457 -14.47 17.35 17.79
N ARG A 458 -15.14 16.32 18.32
CA ARG A 458 -16.51 15.98 17.92
C ARG A 458 -17.48 17.13 18.15
N ASN A 459 -17.41 17.83 19.29
CA ASN A 459 -18.35 18.91 19.59
C ASN A 459 -18.03 20.19 18.80
N PRO A 460 -16.80 20.75 18.83
CA PRO A 460 -16.50 21.99 18.09
C PRO A 460 -16.70 21.87 16.56
N VAL A 461 -16.41 20.70 15.99
CA VAL A 461 -16.63 20.43 14.55
C VAL A 461 -18.12 20.38 14.22
N VAL A 462 -18.90 19.66 15.04
CA VAL A 462 -20.36 19.54 14.86
C VAL A 462 -21.05 20.89 15.03
N ASP A 463 -20.67 21.65 16.06
CA ASP A 463 -21.23 22.97 16.33
C ASP A 463 -20.95 23.93 15.16
N ALA A 464 -19.70 23.94 14.65
CA ALA A 464 -19.35 24.76 13.50
C ALA A 464 -20.13 24.40 12.22
N LEU A 465 -20.37 23.11 11.96
CA LEU A 465 -21.17 22.66 10.81
C LEU A 465 -22.66 23.02 10.99
N HIS A 466 -23.19 22.87 12.20
CA HIS A 466 -24.56 23.25 12.53
C HIS A 466 -24.78 24.76 12.36
N ASP A 467 -23.84 25.58 12.83
CA ASP A 467 -23.90 27.04 12.72
C ASP A 467 -23.83 27.54 11.27
N LEU A 468 -23.23 26.75 10.37
CA LEU A 468 -23.23 26.99 8.94
C LEU A 468 -24.51 26.52 8.23
N GLY A 469 -25.42 25.87 8.95
CA GLY A 469 -26.74 25.48 8.46
C GLY A 469 -26.86 24.00 8.06
N LEU A 470 -25.96 23.11 8.52
CA LEU A 470 -26.15 21.68 8.32
C LEU A 470 -27.31 21.19 9.23
N PRO A 471 -28.33 20.48 8.68
CA PRO A 471 -29.45 19.97 9.47
C PRO A 471 -28.98 18.92 10.47
N ARG A 472 -29.70 18.79 11.60
CA ARG A 472 -29.36 17.85 12.67
C ARG A 472 -29.51 16.40 12.25
#